data_AF-A0A0M2JQ33-F1
#
_entry.id   AF-A0A0M2JQ33-F1
#
_cell.length_a   1.000
_cell.length_b   1.000
_cell.length_c   1.000
_cell.angle_alpha   90.00
_cell.angle_beta   90.00
_cell.angle_gamma   90.00
#
_symmetry.space_group_name_H-M   'P 1'
#
loop_
_entity.id
_entity.type
_entity.pdbx_description
1 polymer ?
#
loop_
_entity_poly.entity_id
_entity_poly.type
_entity_poly.pdbx_seq_one_letter_code
_entity_poly.pdbx_strand_id
1 'polypeptide(L)'
;MLEDALIALASAGGTTLVSAMVSDSWEGIKSRFLRIFGQGSPSELQSVEARLEDSRKALVAQQGAASDSARAEQVIEWRTRLRDLMENDPRYEAEVRSFIEDARGQIADSVGKVEQQAAAFDHAQQAVQGQGTQNVIFGSHGTDARG
;
A
#
# COMPACT_ATOMS: atom_id res chain seq x y z
N MET A 1 -26.37 0.40 12.33
CA MET A 1 -26.05 0.18 10.89
C MET A 1 -24.88 1.03 10.39
N LEU A 2 -24.63 2.25 10.92
CA LEU A 2 -23.41 3.02 10.58
C LEU A 2 -22.17 2.60 11.38
N GLU A 3 -22.32 2.25 12.66
CA GLU A 3 -21.19 1.78 13.49
C GLU A 3 -20.50 0.54 12.92
N ASP A 4 -21.26 -0.44 12.42
CA ASP A 4 -20.72 -1.63 11.76
C ASP A 4 -19.87 -1.28 10.53
N ALA A 5 -20.31 -0.29 9.74
CA ALA A 5 -19.59 0.17 8.57
C ALA A 5 -18.29 0.90 8.95
N LEU A 6 -18.31 1.70 10.02
CA LEU A 6 -17.10 2.35 10.57
C LEU A 6 -16.10 1.34 11.12
N ILE A 7 -16.58 0.32 11.83
CA ILE A 7 -15.73 -0.77 12.34
C ILE A 7 -15.08 -1.53 11.18
N ALA A 8 -15.85 -1.86 10.14
CA ALA A 8 -15.32 -2.53 8.95
C ALA A 8 -14.27 -1.67 8.24
N LEU A 9 -14.55 -0.37 8.08
CA LEU A 9 -13.63 0.57 7.43
C LEU A 9 -12.34 0.75 8.23
N ALA A 10 -12.45 0.93 9.56
CA ALA A 10 -11.31 1.03 10.46
C ALA A 10 -10.47 -0.25 10.46
N SER A 11 -11.10 -1.42 10.41
CA SER A 11 -10.41 -2.72 10.33
C SER A 11 -9.64 -2.87 9.01
N ALA A 12 -10.26 -2.49 7.89
CA ALA A 12 -9.62 -2.46 6.59
C ALA A 12 -8.45 -1.46 6.55
N GLY A 13 -8.62 -0.27 7.13
CA GLY A 13 -7.59 0.76 7.24
C GLY A 13 -6.39 0.30 8.05
N GLY A 14 -6.61 -0.24 9.24
CA GLY A 14 -5.56 -0.77 10.11
C GLY A 14 -4.77 -1.90 9.45
N THR A 15 -5.47 -2.84 8.81
CA THR A 15 -4.82 -3.95 8.08
C THR A 15 -3.97 -3.43 6.90
N THR A 16 -4.51 -2.48 6.13
CA THR A 16 -3.80 -1.91 4.97
C THR A 16 -2.55 -1.15 5.42
N LEU A 17 -2.67 -0.33 6.47
CA LEU A 17 -1.57 0.45 7.02
C LEU A 17 -0.44 -0.43 7.55
N VAL A 18 -0.78 -1.45 8.34
CA VAL A 18 0.22 -2.39 8.89
C VAL A 18 0.87 -3.23 7.78
N SER A 19 0.12 -3.62 6.75
CA SER A 19 0.69 -4.31 5.58
C SER A 19 1.66 -3.43 4.81
N ALA A 20 1.35 -2.13 4.70
CA ALA A 20 2.21 -1.14 4.07
C ALA A 20 3.50 -0.91 4.87
N MET A 21 3.43 -0.89 6.21
CA MET A 21 4.59 -0.64 7.10
C MET A 21 5.73 -1.63 6.90
N VAL A 22 5.42 -2.87 6.56
CA VAL A 22 6.40 -3.95 6.30
C VAL A 22 6.72 -4.10 4.81
N SER A 23 6.13 -3.29 3.94
CA SER A 23 6.37 -3.30 2.50
C SER A 23 7.32 -2.18 2.07
N ASP A 24 7.87 -2.29 0.86
CA ASP A 24 8.67 -1.25 0.23
C ASP A 24 7.87 0.00 -0.15
N SER A 25 6.53 -0.11 -0.21
CA SER A 25 5.62 1.01 -0.52
C SER A 25 5.34 1.95 0.67
N TRP A 26 5.92 1.66 1.84
CA TRP A 26 5.66 2.36 3.10
C TRP A 26 5.74 3.89 2.99
N GLU A 27 6.83 4.43 2.46
CA GLU A 27 7.05 5.89 2.42
C GLU A 27 5.95 6.62 1.62
N GLY A 28 5.49 6.02 0.52
CA GLY A 28 4.39 6.57 -0.29
C GLY A 28 3.06 6.57 0.46
N ILE A 29 2.76 5.44 1.11
CA ILE A 29 1.52 5.24 1.87
C ILE A 29 1.51 6.14 3.12
N LYS A 30 2.62 6.27 3.83
CA LYS A 30 2.78 7.19 4.97
C LYS A 30 2.50 8.64 4.57
N SER A 31 3.12 9.12 3.49
CA SER A 31 2.90 10.48 2.99
C SER A 31 1.43 10.72 2.60
N ARG A 32 0.77 9.70 2.03
CA ARG A 32 -0.67 9.76 1.75
C ARG A 32 -1.52 9.81 3.00
N PHE A 33 -1.22 8.98 3.99
CA PHE A 33 -1.94 8.96 5.25
C PHE A 33 -1.81 10.29 6.02
N LEU A 34 -0.60 10.87 6.08
CA LEU A 34 -0.38 12.17 6.73
C LEU A 34 -1.13 13.32 6.05
N ARG A 35 -1.43 13.22 4.75
CA ARG A 35 -2.26 14.23 4.05
C ARG A 35 -3.69 14.31 4.56
N ILE A 36 -4.25 13.21 5.09
CA ILE A 36 -5.57 13.20 5.74
C ILE A 36 -5.59 14.19 6.92
N PHE A 37 -4.46 14.30 7.64
CA PHE A 37 -4.28 15.19 8.79
C PHE A 37 -3.68 16.55 8.41
N GLY A 38 -3.36 16.78 7.13
CA GLY A 38 -2.69 17.99 6.65
C GLY A 38 -3.53 19.27 6.76
N GLN A 39 -4.85 19.15 6.91
CA GLN A 39 -5.74 20.27 7.22
C GLN A 39 -5.87 20.54 8.73
N GLY A 40 -5.32 19.67 9.58
CA GLY A 40 -5.33 19.78 11.04
C GLY A 40 -4.14 20.56 11.59
N SER A 41 -3.92 20.44 12.89
CA SER A 41 -2.80 21.13 13.54
C SER A 41 -1.44 20.48 13.18
N PRO A 42 -0.35 21.25 12.98
CA PRO A 42 0.98 20.70 12.74
C PRO A 42 1.48 19.76 13.85
N SER A 43 0.97 19.93 15.07
CA SER A 43 1.28 19.09 16.23
C SER A 43 0.59 17.72 16.15
N GLU A 44 -0.65 17.66 15.67
CA GLU A 44 -1.34 16.39 15.43
C GLU A 44 -0.66 15.61 14.32
N LEU A 45 -0.28 16.27 13.23
CA LEU A 45 0.43 15.62 12.13
C LEU A 45 1.74 14.98 12.60
N GLN A 46 2.56 15.70 13.37
CA GLN A 46 3.80 15.16 13.95
C GLN A 46 3.55 14.02 14.93
N SER A 47 2.50 14.10 15.75
CA SER A 47 2.12 13.04 16.68
C SER A 47 1.72 11.75 15.95
N VAL A 48 0.92 11.88 14.89
CA VAL A 48 0.52 10.76 14.04
C VAL A 48 1.73 10.18 13.31
N GLU A 49 2.60 11.02 12.75
CA GLU A 49 3.83 10.59 12.08
C GLU A 49 4.74 9.80 13.03
N ALA A 50 5.03 10.32 14.23
CA ALA A 50 5.90 9.66 15.18
C ALA A 50 5.36 8.27 15.58
N ARG A 51 4.04 8.15 15.73
CA ARG A 51 3.38 6.86 16.03
C ARG A 51 3.49 5.87 14.88
N LEU A 52 3.32 6.32 13.63
CA LEU A 52 3.48 5.47 12.46
C LEU A 52 4.90 4.88 12.38
N GLU A 53 5.91 5.71 12.65
CA GLU A 53 7.30 5.26 12.69
C GLU A 53 7.59 4.31 13.85
N ASP A 54 7.00 4.54 15.02
CA ASP A 54 7.12 3.65 16.18
C ASP A 54 6.50 2.27 15.90
N SER A 55 5.28 2.23 15.35
CA SER A 55 4.61 1.01 14.90
C SER A 55 5.46 0.25 13.88
N ARG A 56 6.01 0.94 12.87
CA ARG A 56 6.91 0.30 11.88
C ARG A 56 8.14 -0.29 12.56
N LYS A 57 8.80 0.45 13.46
CA LYS A 57 9.97 -0.05 14.21
C LYS A 57 9.64 -1.30 15.02
N ALA A 58 8.49 -1.31 15.69
CA ALA A 58 8.02 -2.46 16.44
C ALA A 58 7.81 -3.68 15.53
N LEU A 59 7.27 -3.49 14.33
CA LEU A 59 7.03 -4.56 13.36
C LEU A 59 8.34 -5.11 12.76
N VAL A 60 9.25 -4.24 12.31
CA VAL A 60 10.51 -4.68 11.68
C VAL A 60 11.52 -5.27 12.67
N ALA A 61 11.36 -4.99 13.97
CA ALA A 61 12.20 -5.55 15.02
C ALA A 61 11.88 -7.03 15.32
N GLN A 62 10.70 -7.51 14.97
CA GLN A 62 10.24 -8.87 15.24
C GLN A 62 10.42 -9.77 14.02
N GLN A 63 10.75 -11.05 14.24
CA GLN A 63 10.92 -12.05 13.17
C GLN A 63 10.17 -13.35 13.51
N GLY A 64 9.78 -14.12 12.49
CA GLY A 64 9.05 -15.37 12.67
C GLY A 64 7.70 -15.18 13.37
N ALA A 65 7.30 -16.11 14.24
CA ALA A 65 5.98 -16.08 14.90
C ALA A 65 5.71 -14.83 15.78
N ALA A 66 6.76 -14.14 16.23
CA ALA A 66 6.63 -12.87 16.93
C ALA A 66 6.18 -11.73 16.00
N SER A 67 6.52 -11.81 14.71
CA SER A 67 6.10 -10.85 13.68
C SER A 67 4.58 -10.89 13.45
N ASP A 68 3.98 -12.09 13.37
CA ASP A 68 2.53 -12.22 13.17
C ASP A 68 1.74 -11.70 14.37
N SER A 69 2.21 -12.00 15.59
CA SER A 69 1.58 -11.49 16.82
C SER A 69 1.68 -9.96 16.91
N ALA A 70 2.86 -9.40 16.65
CA ALA A 70 3.06 -7.94 16.61
C ALA A 70 2.21 -7.28 15.53
N ARG A 71 2.07 -7.90 14.36
CA ARG A 71 1.20 -7.43 13.28
C ARG A 71 -0.26 -7.36 13.72
N ALA A 72 -0.76 -8.42 14.36
CA ALA A 72 -2.14 -8.46 14.84
C ALA A 72 -2.41 -7.38 15.90
N GLU A 73 -1.47 -7.18 16.83
CA GLU A 73 -1.57 -6.15 17.86
C GLU A 73 -1.62 -4.74 17.26
N GLN A 74 -0.72 -4.45 16.32
CA GLN A 74 -0.70 -3.17 15.61
C GLN A 74 -1.97 -2.93 14.78
N VAL A 75 -2.54 -3.96 14.16
CA VAL A 75 -3.82 -3.85 13.46
C VAL A 75 -4.95 -3.47 14.42
N ILE A 76 -5.00 -4.06 15.61
CA ILE A 76 -6.02 -3.75 16.63
C ILE A 76 -5.87 -2.30 17.13
N GLU A 77 -4.64 -1.86 17.38
CA GLU A 77 -4.34 -0.50 17.82
C GLU A 77 -4.81 0.53 16.78
N TRP A 78 -4.39 0.36 15.52
CA TRP A 78 -4.74 1.28 14.43
C TRP A 78 -6.22 1.22 14.07
N ARG A 79 -6.86 0.05 14.11
CA ARG A 79 -8.32 -0.06 13.96
C ARG A 79 -9.05 0.77 15.00
N THR A 80 -8.67 0.64 16.27
CA THR A 80 -9.32 1.37 17.36
C THR A 80 -9.18 2.88 17.12
N ARG A 81 -7.97 3.34 16.82
CA ARG A 81 -7.70 4.77 16.55
C ARG A 81 -8.45 5.32 15.35
N LEU A 82 -8.51 4.59 14.24
CA LEU A 82 -9.25 5.02 13.05
C LEU A 82 -10.74 5.11 13.32
N ARG A 83 -11.28 4.16 14.09
CA ARG A 83 -12.68 4.22 14.52
C ARG A 83 -12.92 5.45 15.38
N ASP A 84 -12.14 5.65 16.44
CA ASP A 84 -12.24 6.83 17.32
C ASP A 84 -12.10 8.14 16.53
N LEU A 85 -11.21 8.20 15.52
CA LEU A 85 -11.06 9.37 14.65
C LEU A 85 -12.34 9.67 13.86
N MET A 86 -12.94 8.66 13.24
CA MET A 86 -14.16 8.81 12.44
C MET A 86 -15.40 9.06 13.32
N GLU A 87 -15.42 8.54 14.55
CA GLU A 87 -16.46 8.81 15.55
C GLU A 87 -16.42 10.28 16.01
N ASN A 88 -15.21 10.84 16.17
CA ASN A 88 -15.05 12.24 16.52
C ASN A 88 -15.39 13.19 15.35
N ASP A 89 -15.02 12.82 14.12
CA ASP A 89 -15.22 13.66 12.95
C ASP A 89 -15.50 12.82 11.69
N PRO A 90 -16.78 12.75 11.25
CA PRO A 90 -17.21 11.92 10.12
C PRO A 90 -16.53 12.24 8.79
N ARG A 91 -15.92 13.42 8.63
CA ARG A 91 -15.22 13.78 7.37
C ARG A 91 -14.07 12.82 7.07
N TYR A 92 -13.46 12.24 8.11
CA TYR A 92 -12.37 11.29 7.95
C TYR A 92 -12.81 9.95 7.37
N GLU A 93 -14.11 9.61 7.37
CA GLU A 93 -14.59 8.38 6.75
C GLU A 93 -14.28 8.33 5.25
N ALA A 94 -14.56 9.42 4.53
CA ALA A 94 -14.30 9.53 3.10
C ALA A 94 -12.79 9.49 2.80
N GLU A 95 -11.99 10.19 3.61
CA GLU A 95 -10.54 10.24 3.47
C GLU A 95 -9.88 8.87 3.72
N VAL A 96 -10.31 8.14 4.77
CA VAL A 96 -9.82 6.80 5.09
C VAL A 96 -10.24 5.79 4.01
N ARG A 97 -11.46 5.90 3.48
CA ARG A 97 -11.91 5.06 2.36
C ARG A 97 -11.04 5.28 1.11
N SER A 98 -10.84 6.53 0.72
CA SER A 98 -9.98 6.86 -0.43
C SER A 98 -8.54 6.39 -0.23
N PHE A 99 -8.00 6.53 0.98
CA PHE A 99 -6.68 6.02 1.32
C PHE A 99 -6.57 4.50 1.15
N ILE A 100 -7.56 3.73 1.60
CA ILE A 100 -7.54 2.27 1.47
C ILE A 100 -7.54 1.86 -0.01
N GLU A 101 -8.33 2.53 -0.84
CA GLU A 101 -8.38 2.26 -2.28
C GLU A 101 -7.04 2.57 -2.97
N ASP A 102 -6.45 3.72 -2.67
CA ASP A 102 -5.14 4.14 -3.20
C ASP A 102 -4.03 3.19 -2.76
N ALA A 103 -3.96 2.87 -1.46
CA ALA A 103 -2.97 1.97 -0.90
C ALA A 103 -3.09 0.53 -1.45
N ARG A 104 -4.31 0.04 -1.69
CA ARG A 104 -4.51 -1.26 -2.38
C ARG A 104 -3.93 -1.24 -3.79
N GLY A 105 -4.12 -0.14 -4.52
CA GLY A 105 -3.51 0.06 -5.84
C GLY A 105 -1.99 0.06 -5.77
N GLN A 106 -1.40 0.78 -4.81
CA GLN A 106 0.06 0.87 -4.64
C GLN A 106 0.69 -0.46 -4.18
N ILE A 107 0.03 -1.19 -3.27
CA ILE A 107 0.49 -2.51 -2.82
C ILE A 107 0.38 -3.51 -3.99
N ALA A 108 -0.71 -3.48 -4.76
CA ALA A 108 -0.85 -4.34 -5.93
C ALA A 108 0.19 -4.02 -7.01
N ASP A 109 0.48 -2.74 -7.26
CA ASP A 109 1.54 -2.31 -8.17
C ASP A 109 2.92 -2.76 -7.66
N SER A 110 3.17 -2.67 -6.35
CA SER A 110 4.44 -3.09 -5.76
C SER A 110 4.64 -4.61 -5.79
N VAL A 111 3.57 -5.39 -5.63
CA VAL A 111 3.59 -6.86 -5.80
C VAL A 111 3.69 -7.25 -7.28
N GLY A 112 3.06 -6.50 -8.18
CA GLY A 112 3.18 -6.68 -9.64
C GLY A 112 4.50 -6.17 -10.23
N LYS A 113 5.21 -5.31 -9.50
CA LYS A 113 6.54 -4.77 -9.79
C LYS A 113 7.63 -5.49 -8.98
N VAL A 114 7.33 -6.66 -8.42
CA VAL A 114 8.34 -7.71 -8.34
C VAL A 114 8.58 -8.11 -9.79
N GLU A 115 9.78 -7.83 -10.30
CA GLU A 115 10.17 -8.22 -11.65
C GLU A 115 9.65 -9.62 -11.95
N GLN A 116 8.82 -9.71 -12.98
CA GLN A 116 8.67 -10.93 -13.75
C GLN A 116 10.00 -11.18 -14.49
N GLN A 117 11.08 -11.39 -13.73
CA GLN A 117 12.25 -12.19 -14.10
C GLN A 117 11.84 -13.67 -14.13
N ALA A 118 10.67 -13.97 -14.70
CA ALA A 118 10.51 -15.25 -15.35
C ALA A 118 11.22 -15.06 -16.69
N ALA A 119 12.43 -15.60 -16.80
CA ALA A 119 13.01 -15.91 -18.10
C ALA A 119 11.90 -16.57 -18.93
N ALA A 120 11.34 -15.81 -19.87
CA ALA A 120 10.34 -16.30 -20.79
C ALA A 120 11.06 -17.24 -21.77
N PHE A 121 11.26 -18.48 -21.35
CA PHE A 121 11.29 -19.58 -22.28
C PHE A 121 9.85 -19.81 -22.71
N ASP A 122 9.59 -19.36 -23.94
CA ASP A 122 8.45 -19.65 -24.81
C ASP A 122 7.04 -19.25 -24.34
N HIS A 123 6.43 -18.39 -25.18
CA HIS A 123 5.02 -18.00 -25.24
C HIS A 123 4.46 -17.03 -24.17
N ALA A 124 4.63 -15.73 -24.41
CA ALA A 124 3.67 -14.72 -23.97
C ALA A 124 2.78 -14.29 -25.16
N GLN A 125 1.48 -14.61 -25.10
CA GLN A 125 0.47 -13.98 -25.96
C GLN A 125 -0.13 -12.80 -25.19
N GLN A 126 0.17 -11.58 -25.63
CA GLN A 126 -0.39 -10.36 -25.06
C GLN A 126 -1.55 -9.89 -25.94
N ALA A 127 -2.79 -10.04 -25.47
CA ALA A 127 -3.96 -9.47 -26.13
C ALA A 127 -4.11 -8.00 -25.69
N VAL A 128 -3.82 -7.06 -26.61
CA VAL A 128 -4.09 -5.63 -26.41
C VAL A 128 -5.52 -5.33 -26.87
N GLN A 129 -6.45 -5.17 -25.92
CA GLN A 129 -7.76 -4.58 -26.19
C GLN A 129 -7.67 -3.08 -25.86
N GLY A 130 -7.21 -2.29 -26.83
CA GLY A 130 -7.18 -0.83 -26.74
C GLY A 130 -6.54 -0.25 -27.99
N GLN A 131 -7.26 0.60 -28.70
CA GLN A 131 -6.75 1.28 -29.90
C GLN A 131 -5.53 2.16 -29.54
N GLY A 132 -4.35 1.66 -29.87
CA GLY A 132 -3.11 2.42 -29.85
C GLY A 132 -2.13 1.77 -30.81
N THR A 133 -1.68 2.50 -31.82
CA THR A 133 -0.70 2.01 -32.79
C THR A 133 0.64 1.83 -32.08
N GLN A 134 0.98 0.60 -31.71
CA GLN A 134 2.27 0.30 -31.08
C GLN A 134 3.30 -0.04 -32.18
N ASN A 135 4.16 0.93 -32.47
CA ASN A 135 5.23 0.79 -33.46
C ASN A 135 6.40 0.02 -32.84
N VAL A 136 6.49 -1.28 -33.09
CA VAL A 136 7.62 -2.12 -32.65
C VAL A 136 8.66 -2.17 -33.77
N ILE A 137 9.79 -1.49 -33.58
CA ILE A 137 10.94 -1.56 -34.48
C ILE A 137 11.85 -2.68 -33.96
N PHE A 138 11.90 -3.80 -34.67
CA PHE A 138 12.89 -4.85 -34.42
C PHE A 138 14.20 -4.50 -35.14
N GLY A 139 15.25 -4.22 -34.39
CA GLY A 139 16.61 -4.16 -34.91
C GLY A 139 17.11 -5.58 -35.19
N SER A 140 17.24 -5.96 -36.46
CA SER A 140 17.90 -7.20 -36.86
C SER A 140 19.41 -7.03 -36.76
N HIS A 141 20.03 -7.66 -35.75
CA HIS A 141 21.47 -7.89 -35.76
C HIS A 141 21.75 -9.03 -36.75
N GLY A 142 22.27 -8.69 -37.92
CA GLY A 142 22.70 -9.65 -38.91
C GLY A 142 23.93 -10.41 -38.42
N THR A 143 23.80 -11.73 -38.30
CA THR A 143 24.93 -12.65 -38.19
C THR A 143 25.58 -12.78 -39.55
N ASP A 144 26.79 -12.25 -39.72
CA ASP A 144 27.65 -12.61 -40.84
C ASP A 144 28.53 -13.81 -40.44
N ALA A 145 28.19 -14.97 -41.00
CA ALA A 145 29.08 -16.11 -41.03
C ALA A 145 29.81 -16.10 -42.37
N ARG A 146 31.11 -15.73 -42.40
CA ARG A 146 32.07 -16.15 -43.44
C ARG A 146 33.51 -16.19 -42.89
N GLY A 147 34.07 -17.39 -42.85
CA GLY A 147 35.47 -17.72 -42.66
C GLY A 147 35.68 -19.18 -42.95
#